data_AF-A0A674NWA7-F1
#
_entry.id   AF-A0A674NWA7-F1
#
_cell.length_a   1.000
_cell.length_b   1.000
_cell.length_c   1.000
_cell.angle_alpha   90.00
_cell.angle_beta   90.00
_cell.angle_gamma   90.00
#
_symmetry.space_group_name_H-M   'P 1'
#
loop_
_entity.id
_entity.type
_entity.pdbx_description
1 polymer ?
#
loop_
_entity_poly.entity_id
_entity_poly.type
_entity_poly.pdbx_seq_one_letter_code
_entity_poly.pdbx_strand_id
1 'polypeptide(L)'
;MSIEPNPPVFLGFDFSTQQLKVVAIDENLAVIHQNNVQFDSELPEFSTRGGVHVHADGLTVTSPVLMWVKALDLLLDRMKRAGFDFSRVRALSGAGQQHGSVYWKTGAAQTLKNLDPEQNLHQLLQVCVLSLLNSPVWMDSSSSQQCNVLQTAVGGALRLAEITGSRAYEVCLSSCPPVPLSSCPPVPLSSCPLVLVSTSESCQQNFHLWVIIPLNLPVDSCCAGSGMNLLDIRSRAWSQICLDATAPHLDRLLGEPQPSTSVLGRISAYFVHRYGFSKSCSVVTFTGDNPASLAGMRLQPGDVAVSLGTSDTVFTWIQQPCPATEGHVFCNPIKWQEYMALLCFKNGSLTRERIRDECAGGSWERFSDALRATPLGNHGNIGFYFDSMEITPPAVGVHLFGTDDTQVTSLSPQMEVRALVEGQFLSRRLYAERLGYSIIPGTCVLATGGASSNRDILQVLSDVFNAPVYTIDVSNSTCLGSAYRALHSLVAESGVSFADVVKHAQEPHLAVTPDPRAQQVYDHMLKRYARLEDRVLQKMHP
;
A
#
# COMPACT_ATOMS: atom_id res chain seq x y z
N MET A 1 -18.66 -5.41 -37.51
CA MET A 1 -18.04 -4.65 -36.40
C MET A 1 -17.37 -3.45 -37.03
N SER A 2 -17.94 -2.26 -36.85
CA SER A 2 -17.29 -1.01 -37.23
C SER A 2 -16.06 -0.83 -36.35
N ILE A 3 -14.87 -0.91 -36.93
CA ILE A 3 -13.62 -0.55 -36.26
C ILE A 3 -13.76 0.94 -35.95
N GLU A 4 -13.93 1.29 -34.67
CA GLU A 4 -13.85 2.69 -34.26
C GLU A 4 -12.50 3.24 -34.73
N PRO A 5 -12.46 4.42 -35.35
CA PRO A 5 -11.25 4.92 -36.01
C PRO A 5 -10.08 5.17 -35.04
N ASN A 6 -10.29 5.08 -33.72
CA ASN A 6 -9.25 5.11 -32.70
C ASN A 6 -9.61 4.17 -31.53
N PRO A 7 -8.79 3.14 -31.22
CA PRO A 7 -9.09 2.20 -30.14
C PRO A 7 -9.03 2.88 -28.75
N PRO A 8 -9.90 2.49 -27.82
CA PRO A 8 -10.01 3.12 -26.50
C PRO A 8 -8.75 2.92 -25.65
N VAL A 9 -8.53 3.87 -24.72
CA VAL A 9 -7.38 3.87 -23.81
C VAL A 9 -7.84 4.07 -22.37
N PHE A 10 -7.12 3.45 -21.43
CA PHE A 10 -7.37 3.54 -19.99
C PHE A 10 -6.13 4.05 -19.28
N LEU A 11 -6.29 5.07 -18.43
CA LEU A 11 -5.18 5.66 -17.67
C LEU A 11 -5.15 5.16 -16.23
N GLY A 12 -3.95 4.84 -15.74
CA GLY A 12 -3.67 4.54 -14.36
C GLY A 12 -2.58 5.47 -13.82
N PHE A 13 -2.92 6.28 -12.82
CA PHE A 13 -1.99 7.15 -12.12
C PHE A 13 -1.43 6.51 -10.85
N ASP A 14 -0.23 6.91 -10.44
CA ASP A 14 0.36 6.57 -9.14
C ASP A 14 1.00 7.84 -8.54
N PHE A 15 0.32 8.42 -7.56
CA PHE A 15 0.78 9.55 -6.76
C PHE A 15 1.61 9.02 -5.57
N SER A 16 2.83 8.61 -5.87
CA SER A 16 3.77 8.03 -4.92
C SER A 16 4.51 9.10 -4.11
N THR A 17 5.36 8.67 -3.17
CA THR A 17 6.11 9.57 -2.28
C THR A 17 7.14 10.43 -3.02
N GLN A 18 7.86 9.84 -3.99
CA GLN A 18 9.00 10.47 -4.66
C GLN A 18 8.66 11.02 -6.05
N GLN A 19 7.55 10.57 -6.63
CA GLN A 19 7.20 10.85 -8.02
C GLN A 19 5.71 10.66 -8.28
N LEU A 20 5.23 11.32 -9.32
CA LEU A 20 3.94 11.02 -9.95
C LEU A 20 4.19 10.22 -11.23
N LYS A 21 3.54 9.06 -11.37
CA LYS A 21 3.62 8.21 -12.57
C LYS A 21 2.26 8.07 -13.25
N VAL A 22 2.28 7.76 -14.54
CA VAL A 22 1.11 7.38 -15.32
C VAL A 22 1.44 6.27 -16.30
N VAL A 23 0.51 5.34 -16.46
CA VAL A 23 0.51 4.33 -17.52
C VAL A 23 -0.80 4.43 -18.30
N ALA A 24 -0.70 4.34 -19.62
CA ALA A 24 -1.84 4.19 -20.50
C ALA A 24 -1.83 2.78 -21.11
N ILE A 25 -2.96 2.08 -20.99
CA ILE A 25 -3.17 0.77 -21.62
C ILE A 25 -4.23 0.85 -22.71
N ASP A 26 -4.09 0.02 -23.75
CA ASP A 26 -5.14 -0.20 -24.73
C ASP A 26 -6.15 -1.28 -24.27
N GLU A 27 -7.12 -1.60 -25.12
CA GLU A 27 -8.12 -2.64 -24.90
C GLU A 27 -7.54 -4.07 -24.80
N ASN A 28 -6.33 -4.28 -25.33
CA ASN A 28 -5.60 -5.54 -25.23
C ASN A 28 -4.70 -5.59 -23.98
N LEU A 29 -4.81 -4.59 -23.10
CA LEU A 29 -4.03 -4.45 -21.86
C LEU A 29 -2.54 -4.21 -22.12
N ALA A 30 -2.17 -3.82 -23.34
CA ALA A 30 -0.79 -3.48 -23.68
C ALA A 30 -0.49 -2.04 -23.23
N VAL A 31 0.68 -1.85 -22.63
CA VAL A 31 1.17 -0.51 -22.26
C VAL A 31 1.56 0.24 -23.53
N ILE A 32 0.82 1.31 -23.85
CA ILE A 32 1.07 2.15 -25.03
C ILE A 32 1.76 3.47 -24.69
N HIS A 33 1.70 3.91 -23.43
CA HIS A 33 2.39 5.09 -22.95
C HIS A 33 2.73 4.94 -21.48
N GLN A 34 3.89 5.46 -21.09
CA GLN A 34 4.29 5.58 -19.70
C GLN A 34 5.09 6.87 -19.51
N ASN A 35 4.86 7.54 -18.39
CA ASN A 35 5.57 8.75 -18.06
C ASN A 35 5.63 8.96 -16.55
N ASN A 36 6.56 9.79 -16.09
CA ASN A 36 6.68 10.14 -14.69
C ASN A 36 7.20 11.57 -14.50
N VAL A 37 7.00 12.12 -13.32
CA VAL A 37 7.61 13.37 -12.84
C VAL A 37 8.25 13.09 -11.48
N GLN A 38 9.58 13.21 -11.39
CA GLN A 38 10.36 13.05 -10.15
C GLN A 38 10.36 14.36 -9.37
N PHE A 39 9.94 14.33 -8.10
CA PHE A 39 9.73 15.56 -7.34
C PHE A 39 11.02 16.33 -7.08
N ASP A 40 12.06 15.69 -6.52
CA ASP A 40 13.27 16.40 -6.12
C ASP A 40 14.04 17.01 -7.31
N SER A 41 14.10 16.29 -8.44
CA SER A 41 14.87 16.74 -9.60
C SER A 41 14.10 17.71 -10.50
N GLU A 42 12.78 17.58 -10.58
CA GLU A 42 11.97 18.34 -11.54
C GLU A 42 11.13 19.45 -10.90
N LEU A 43 10.98 19.42 -9.56
CA LEU A 43 10.31 20.43 -8.75
C LEU A 43 11.22 20.90 -7.58
N PRO A 44 12.51 21.23 -7.83
CA PRO A 44 13.48 21.51 -6.78
C PRO A 44 13.13 22.74 -5.92
N GLU A 45 12.26 23.64 -6.41
CA GLU A 45 11.79 24.81 -5.66
C GLU A 45 11.03 24.44 -4.38
N PHE A 46 10.48 23.22 -4.27
CA PHE A 46 9.85 22.73 -3.04
C PHE A 46 10.87 22.20 -2.03
N SER A 47 12.16 22.09 -2.39
CA SER A 47 13.25 21.72 -1.50
C SER A 47 13.03 20.40 -0.74
N THR A 48 12.39 19.42 -1.38
CA THR A 48 12.17 18.08 -0.82
C THR A 48 13.42 17.21 -0.92
N ARG A 49 13.48 16.16 -0.11
CA ARG A 49 14.42 15.04 -0.25
C ARG A 49 13.64 13.74 -0.16
N GLY A 50 13.71 12.91 -1.19
CA GLY A 50 12.81 11.78 -1.37
C GLY A 50 11.34 12.21 -1.49
N GLY A 51 11.07 13.41 -2.01
CA GLY A 51 9.71 13.96 -2.12
C GLY A 51 9.06 14.41 -0.80
N VAL A 52 9.81 14.40 0.30
CA VAL A 52 9.30 14.77 1.64
C VAL A 52 10.18 15.82 2.33
N HIS A 53 9.63 16.43 3.37
CA HIS A 53 10.33 17.20 4.39
C HIS A 53 10.28 16.42 5.70
N VAL A 54 11.46 16.02 6.20
CA VAL A 54 11.62 15.51 7.56
C VAL A 54 11.90 16.71 8.46
N HIS A 55 11.08 16.90 9.49
CA HIS A 55 11.17 18.07 10.37
C HIS A 55 12.25 17.88 11.44
N ALA A 56 12.52 18.94 12.20
CA ALA A 56 13.58 18.97 13.20
C ALA A 56 13.41 17.97 14.36
N ASP A 57 12.19 17.50 14.60
CA ASP A 57 11.88 16.49 15.63
C ASP A 57 12.27 15.06 15.21
N GLY A 58 12.58 14.84 13.92
CA GLY A 58 12.90 13.53 13.36
C GLY A 58 11.72 12.55 13.29
N LEU A 59 10.49 13.02 13.57
CA LEU A 59 9.27 12.21 13.61
C LEU A 59 8.22 12.73 12.62
N THR A 60 8.08 14.04 12.51
CA THR A 60 7.11 14.68 11.62
C THR A 60 7.65 14.64 10.19
N VAL A 61 6.85 14.09 9.27
CA VAL A 61 7.21 13.97 7.84
C VAL A 61 6.05 14.42 6.98
N THR A 62 6.30 15.43 6.14
CA THR A 62 5.26 16.04 5.30
C THR A 62 5.70 16.22 3.85
N SER A 63 4.75 16.37 2.93
CA SER A 63 5.01 16.81 1.55
C SER A 63 4.15 18.02 1.19
N PRO A 64 4.68 19.00 0.43
CA PRO A 64 3.88 20.14 -0.02
C PRO A 64 2.78 19.71 -1.00
N VAL A 65 1.53 20.03 -0.70
CA VAL A 65 0.37 19.64 -1.52
C VAL A 65 0.44 20.23 -2.93
N LEU A 66 0.88 21.48 -3.03
CA LEU A 66 1.02 22.18 -4.31
C LEU A 66 2.11 21.59 -5.22
N MET A 67 3.06 20.83 -4.65
CA MET A 67 4.04 20.08 -5.43
C MET A 67 3.36 18.96 -6.21
N TRP A 68 2.44 18.22 -5.58
CA TRP A 68 1.69 17.16 -6.26
C TRP A 68 0.77 17.71 -7.36
N VAL A 69 0.12 18.85 -7.10
CA VAL A 69 -0.67 19.57 -8.12
C VAL A 69 0.20 19.96 -9.31
N LYS A 70 1.36 20.58 -9.05
CA LYS A 70 2.28 21.01 -10.12
C LYS A 70 2.87 19.82 -10.89
N ALA A 71 3.14 18.71 -10.22
CA ALA A 71 3.57 17.48 -10.86
C ALA A 71 2.53 16.96 -11.86
N LEU A 72 1.23 17.06 -11.53
CA LEU A 72 0.14 16.67 -12.44
C LEU A 72 0.09 17.57 -13.68
N ASP A 73 0.19 18.89 -13.53
CA ASP A 73 0.29 19.83 -14.67
C ASP A 73 1.46 19.44 -15.59
N LEU A 74 2.67 19.27 -15.01
CA LEU A 74 3.87 18.91 -15.76
C LEU A 74 3.74 17.57 -16.49
N LEU A 75 3.14 16.57 -15.84
CA LEU A 75 2.95 15.24 -16.40
C LEU A 75 1.99 15.29 -17.61
N LEU A 76 0.83 15.94 -17.46
CA LEU A 76 -0.16 16.05 -18.53
C LEU A 76 0.36 16.89 -19.70
N ASP A 77 1.08 17.99 -19.44
CA ASP A 77 1.74 18.79 -20.48
C ASP A 77 2.82 17.99 -21.21
N ARG A 78 3.54 17.10 -20.52
CA ARG A 78 4.53 16.21 -21.13
C ARG A 78 3.86 15.17 -22.03
N MET A 79 2.77 14.56 -21.57
CA MET A 79 1.97 13.64 -22.39
C MET A 79 1.44 14.34 -23.65
N LYS A 80 0.88 15.55 -23.50
CA LYS A 80 0.38 16.37 -24.62
C LYS A 80 1.49 16.69 -25.63
N ARG A 81 2.66 17.13 -25.15
CA ARG A 81 3.84 17.41 -26.00
C ARG A 81 4.40 16.16 -26.69
N ALA A 82 4.27 15.00 -26.06
CA ALA A 82 4.63 13.71 -26.66
C ALA A 82 3.60 13.22 -27.71
N GLY A 83 2.53 13.97 -27.96
CA GLY A 83 1.50 13.62 -28.95
C GLY A 83 0.50 12.57 -28.45
N PHE A 84 0.36 12.39 -27.14
CA PHE A 84 -0.64 11.48 -26.58
C PHE A 84 -2.07 11.99 -26.89
N ASP A 85 -2.88 11.14 -27.53
CA ASP A 85 -4.26 11.47 -27.90
C ASP A 85 -5.23 11.22 -26.74
N PHE A 86 -5.48 12.26 -25.96
CA PHE A 86 -6.41 12.24 -24.83
C PHE A 86 -7.88 11.99 -25.23
N SER A 87 -8.25 12.17 -26.49
CA SER A 87 -9.63 11.94 -26.95
C SER A 87 -10.04 10.47 -26.89
N ARG A 88 -9.05 9.57 -26.83
CA ARG A 88 -9.22 8.11 -26.73
C ARG A 88 -9.46 7.62 -25.31
N VAL A 89 -9.20 8.45 -24.30
CA VAL A 89 -9.29 8.03 -22.90
C VAL A 89 -10.75 7.82 -22.53
N ARG A 90 -11.12 6.56 -22.26
CA ARG A 90 -12.48 6.15 -21.89
C ARG A 90 -12.70 6.15 -20.39
N ALA A 91 -11.69 5.75 -19.63
CA ALA A 91 -11.71 5.86 -18.19
C ALA A 91 -10.32 6.08 -17.62
N LEU A 92 -10.27 6.65 -16.43
CA LEU A 92 -9.06 6.75 -15.63
C LEU A 92 -9.34 6.39 -14.17
N SER A 93 -8.33 5.82 -13.53
CA SER A 93 -8.25 5.64 -12.08
C SER A 93 -6.82 5.94 -11.64
N GLY A 94 -6.56 5.82 -10.36
CA GLY A 94 -5.25 6.08 -9.81
C GLY A 94 -5.07 5.45 -8.45
N ALA A 95 -3.83 5.52 -8.00
CA ALA A 95 -3.43 5.22 -6.66
C ALA A 95 -2.76 6.45 -6.05
N GLY A 96 -2.86 6.58 -4.74
CA GLY A 96 -2.01 7.48 -3.97
C GLY A 96 -1.29 6.71 -2.89
N GLN A 97 -0.13 7.21 -2.47
CA GLN A 97 0.54 6.70 -1.27
C GLN A 97 -0.47 6.63 -0.12
N GLN A 98 -0.43 5.52 0.61
CA GLN A 98 -1.39 5.29 1.70
C GLN A 98 -1.23 6.31 2.83
N HIS A 99 -2.29 6.48 3.60
CA HIS A 99 -2.36 7.23 4.86
C HIS A 99 -2.18 8.75 4.80
N GLY A 100 -1.52 9.30 3.77
CA GLY A 100 -1.44 10.75 3.61
C GLY A 100 -2.83 11.38 3.51
N SER A 101 -2.97 12.65 3.92
CA SER A 101 -4.24 13.38 3.93
C SER A 101 -4.10 14.76 3.31
N VAL A 102 -5.19 15.33 2.80
CA VAL A 102 -5.23 16.73 2.37
C VAL A 102 -6.43 17.46 2.93
N TYR A 103 -6.20 18.71 3.32
CA TYR A 103 -7.17 19.55 4.01
C TYR A 103 -7.59 20.71 3.12
N TRP A 104 -8.81 20.60 2.59
CA TRP A 104 -9.42 21.65 1.77
C TRP A 104 -10.00 22.77 2.62
N LYS A 105 -9.83 24.01 2.17
CA LYS A 105 -10.49 25.17 2.77
C LYS A 105 -11.97 25.22 2.38
N THR A 106 -12.81 25.77 3.24
CA THR A 106 -14.20 26.12 2.90
C THR A 106 -14.26 26.88 1.59
N GLY A 107 -15.09 26.40 0.65
CA GLY A 107 -15.26 27.02 -0.66
C GLY A 107 -14.38 26.44 -1.79
N ALA A 108 -13.41 25.57 -1.48
CA ALA A 108 -12.56 24.94 -2.49
C ALA A 108 -13.34 24.20 -3.58
N ALA A 109 -14.44 23.52 -3.22
CA ALA A 109 -15.32 22.85 -4.17
C ALA A 109 -15.90 23.80 -5.24
N GLN A 110 -16.19 25.06 -4.87
CA GLN A 110 -16.70 26.05 -5.83
C GLN A 110 -15.60 26.52 -6.79
N THR A 111 -14.35 26.63 -6.31
CA THR A 111 -13.19 26.92 -7.16
C THR A 111 -12.94 25.79 -8.16
N LEU A 112 -12.98 24.53 -7.69
CA LEU A 112 -12.75 23.34 -8.53
C LEU A 112 -13.82 23.16 -9.63
N LYS A 113 -15.06 23.63 -9.39
CA LYS A 113 -16.12 23.64 -10.42
C LYS A 113 -15.87 24.64 -11.55
N ASN A 114 -15.16 25.73 -11.27
CA ASN A 114 -15.01 26.86 -12.19
C ASN A 114 -13.54 27.09 -12.58
N LEU A 115 -12.79 26.01 -12.81
CA LEU A 115 -11.39 26.10 -13.23
C LEU A 115 -11.28 26.66 -14.65
N ASP A 116 -10.42 27.66 -14.83
CA ASP A 116 -10.11 28.27 -16.13
C ASP A 116 -9.12 27.39 -16.90
N PRO A 117 -9.50 26.79 -18.05
CA PRO A 117 -8.65 25.88 -18.81
C PRO A 117 -7.39 26.52 -19.39
N GLU A 118 -7.30 27.85 -19.46
CA GLU A 118 -6.12 28.56 -19.96
C GLU A 118 -4.98 28.61 -18.91
N GLN A 119 -5.29 28.44 -17.63
CA GLN A 119 -4.33 28.51 -16.53
C GLN A 119 -3.94 27.12 -16.00
N ASN A 120 -2.75 27.01 -15.40
CA ASN A 120 -2.29 25.78 -14.74
C ASN A 120 -3.03 25.54 -13.42
N LEU A 121 -3.26 24.27 -13.06
CA LEU A 121 -3.89 23.92 -11.78
C LEU A 121 -3.08 24.47 -10.61
N HIS A 122 -1.75 24.40 -10.66
CA HIS A 122 -0.88 24.94 -9.61
C HIS A 122 -1.13 26.43 -9.36
N GLN A 123 -1.37 27.23 -10.39
CA GLN A 123 -1.65 28.67 -10.27
C GLN A 123 -3.06 28.91 -9.71
N LEU A 124 -4.04 28.17 -10.22
CA LEU A 124 -5.45 28.26 -9.78
C LEU A 124 -5.63 27.84 -8.32
N LEU A 125 -4.87 26.84 -7.87
CA LEU A 125 -4.94 26.29 -6.52
C LEU A 125 -3.95 26.92 -5.53
N GLN A 126 -3.07 27.82 -5.99
CA GLN A 126 -2.22 28.62 -5.10
C GLN A 126 -3.04 29.61 -4.26
N VAL A 127 -4.21 30.03 -4.78
CA VAL A 127 -5.08 31.02 -4.14
C VAL A 127 -6.12 30.34 -3.25
N CYS A 128 -5.86 30.29 -1.94
CA CYS A 128 -6.87 30.10 -0.89
C CYS A 128 -7.75 28.83 -0.93
N VAL A 129 -7.30 27.71 -1.51
CA VAL A 129 -8.09 26.46 -1.52
C VAL A 129 -7.62 25.41 -0.51
N LEU A 130 -6.42 25.55 0.07
CA LEU A 130 -5.87 24.62 1.06
C LEU A 130 -5.85 25.24 2.44
N SER A 131 -6.27 24.47 3.44
CA SER A 131 -6.15 24.83 4.86
C SER A 131 -4.76 24.50 5.40
N LEU A 132 -4.14 23.44 4.88
CA LEU A 132 -2.79 23.01 5.22
C LEU A 132 -1.96 22.87 3.94
N LEU A 133 -0.78 23.50 3.92
CA LEU A 133 0.10 23.50 2.74
C LEU A 133 0.99 22.26 2.68
N ASN A 134 1.38 21.73 3.84
CA ASN A 134 2.24 20.56 3.98
C ASN A 134 1.43 19.43 4.58
N SER A 135 1.16 18.40 3.78
CA SER A 135 0.37 17.27 4.20
C SER A 135 1.22 16.21 4.88
N PRO A 136 0.75 15.59 5.99
CA PRO A 136 1.40 14.42 6.55
C PRO A 136 1.38 13.29 5.52
N VAL A 137 2.43 12.46 5.53
CA VAL A 137 2.58 11.31 4.62
C VAL A 137 2.81 10.03 5.42
N TRP A 138 2.87 8.88 4.74
CA TRP A 138 2.98 7.58 5.39
C TRP A 138 4.23 7.39 6.29
N MET A 139 5.24 8.23 6.10
CA MET A 139 6.48 8.20 6.88
C MET A 139 6.36 8.91 8.23
N ASP A 140 5.26 9.64 8.49
CA ASP A 140 5.07 10.37 9.73
C ASP A 140 4.86 9.42 10.92
N SER A 141 5.59 9.65 12.00
CA SER A 141 5.50 8.88 13.24
C SER A 141 5.32 9.78 14.47
N SER A 142 4.69 10.95 14.31
CA SER A 142 4.59 11.99 15.35
C SER A 142 3.37 11.85 16.29
N SER A 143 2.44 10.93 15.98
CA SER A 143 1.09 10.90 16.55
C SER A 143 0.84 9.76 17.57
N SER A 144 1.87 9.30 18.29
CA SER A 144 1.75 8.19 19.25
C SER A 144 0.76 8.49 20.39
N GLN A 145 0.63 9.76 20.80
CA GLN A 145 -0.34 10.14 21.83
C GLN A 145 -1.78 9.95 21.34
N GLN A 146 -2.08 10.36 20.11
CA GLN A 146 -3.37 10.21 19.45
C GLN A 146 -3.72 8.73 19.28
N CYS A 147 -2.73 7.90 18.92
CA CYS A 147 -2.90 6.45 18.85
C CYS A 147 -3.38 5.86 20.19
N ASN A 148 -2.76 6.29 21.29
CA ASN A 148 -3.15 5.82 22.62
C ASN A 148 -4.55 6.29 23.01
N VAL A 149 -4.92 7.52 22.66
CA VAL A 149 -6.27 8.07 22.91
C VAL A 149 -7.33 7.26 22.17
N LEU A 150 -7.14 7.03 20.86
CA LEU A 150 -8.09 6.27 20.05
C LEU A 150 -8.25 4.84 20.57
N GLN A 151 -7.15 4.16 20.84
CA GLN A 151 -7.21 2.80 21.40
C GLN A 151 -7.92 2.77 22.74
N THR A 152 -7.68 3.75 23.62
CA THR A 152 -8.35 3.81 24.92
C THR A 152 -9.85 4.05 24.76
N ALA A 153 -10.25 4.96 23.87
CA ALA A 153 -11.66 5.29 23.62
C ALA A 153 -12.45 4.11 23.05
N VAL A 154 -11.82 3.29 22.20
CA VAL A 154 -12.46 2.13 21.54
C VAL A 154 -12.44 0.87 22.42
N GLY A 155 -11.66 0.86 23.51
CA GLY A 155 -11.58 -0.28 24.44
C GLY A 155 -10.38 -1.21 24.24
N GLY A 156 -9.34 -0.74 23.56
CA GLY A 156 -8.04 -1.41 23.40
C GLY A 156 -7.59 -1.57 21.95
N ALA A 157 -6.31 -1.89 21.78
CA ALA A 157 -5.69 -2.07 20.45
C ALA A 157 -6.35 -3.19 19.62
N LEU A 158 -6.63 -4.35 20.25
CA LEU A 158 -7.29 -5.46 19.59
C LEU A 158 -8.71 -5.09 19.15
N ARG A 159 -9.47 -4.39 20.01
CA ARG A 159 -10.83 -3.97 19.67
C ARG A 159 -10.86 -2.99 18.49
N LEU A 160 -9.90 -2.07 18.45
CA LEU A 160 -9.73 -1.18 17.30
C LEU A 160 -9.37 -1.96 16.02
N ALA A 161 -8.53 -3.00 16.12
CA ALA A 161 -8.22 -3.87 15.01
C ALA A 161 -9.44 -4.68 14.53
N GLU A 162 -10.26 -5.22 15.43
CA GLU A 162 -11.49 -5.95 15.07
C GLU A 162 -12.47 -5.10 14.25
N ILE A 163 -12.53 -3.80 14.55
CA ILE A 163 -13.39 -2.83 13.86
C ILE A 163 -12.73 -2.39 12.54
N THR A 164 -11.49 -1.91 12.60
CA THR A 164 -10.86 -1.14 11.51
C THR A 164 -9.86 -1.93 10.68
N GLY A 165 -9.59 -3.17 11.07
CA GLY A 165 -8.60 -4.04 10.44
C GLY A 165 -7.16 -3.81 10.91
N SER A 166 -6.90 -2.79 11.73
CA SER A 166 -5.57 -2.49 12.28
C SER A 166 -5.68 -1.95 13.71
N ARG A 167 -4.67 -2.18 14.56
CA ARG A 167 -4.48 -1.34 15.76
C ARG A 167 -4.19 0.12 15.35
N ALA A 168 -4.07 1.01 16.32
CA ALA A 168 -3.63 2.37 16.00
C ALA A 168 -2.16 2.35 15.62
N TYR A 169 -1.87 2.92 14.46
CA TYR A 169 -0.53 3.22 13.99
C TYR A 169 -0.44 4.73 13.76
N GLU A 170 0.72 5.31 14.08
CA GLU A 170 0.94 6.76 13.98
C GLU A 170 0.59 7.29 12.59
N VAL A 171 0.97 6.51 11.59
CA VAL A 171 0.72 6.80 10.19
C VAL A 171 -0.76 6.98 9.84
N CYS A 172 -1.66 6.24 10.48
CA CYS A 172 -3.10 6.31 10.21
C CYS A 172 -3.74 7.56 10.80
N LEU A 173 -3.13 8.13 11.86
CA LEU A 173 -3.70 9.21 12.68
C LEU A 173 -2.92 10.53 12.62
N SER A 174 -1.71 10.54 12.04
CA SER A 174 -1.00 11.78 11.69
C SER A 174 -1.85 12.69 10.79
N SER A 175 -2.81 12.08 10.10
CA SER A 175 -3.85 12.68 9.27
C SER A 175 -5.06 13.24 10.02
N CYS A 176 -5.11 13.20 11.35
CA CYS A 176 -6.25 13.69 12.13
C CYS A 176 -5.83 14.85 13.05
N PRO A 177 -6.53 16.00 13.06
CA PRO A 177 -6.21 17.08 13.98
C PRO A 177 -6.45 16.64 15.43
N PRO A 178 -5.60 17.03 16.40
CA PRO A 178 -5.75 16.60 17.78
C PRO A 178 -7.06 17.15 18.38
N VAL A 179 -7.80 16.29 19.08
CA VAL A 179 -8.72 16.75 20.13
C VAL A 179 -7.87 17.57 21.13
N PRO A 180 -8.27 18.79 21.51
CA PRO A 180 -7.61 19.52 22.58
C PRO A 180 -7.83 18.75 23.89
N LEU A 181 -6.89 17.88 24.25
CA LEU A 181 -6.79 17.32 25.58
C LEU A 181 -6.40 18.45 26.54
N SER A 182 -7.10 18.53 27.66
CA SER A 182 -6.97 19.55 28.71
C SER A 182 -5.59 19.64 29.39
N SER A 183 -4.60 18.87 28.93
CA SER A 183 -3.27 18.75 29.51
C SER A 183 -2.10 19.12 28.59
N CYS A 184 -2.34 19.51 27.33
CA CYS A 184 -1.28 20.03 26.46
C CYS A 184 -1.14 21.56 26.59
N PRO A 185 0.08 22.12 26.69
CA PRO A 185 0.27 23.56 26.69
C PRO A 185 -0.26 24.13 25.37
N PRO A 186 -0.96 25.27 25.41
CA PRO A 186 -1.59 25.84 24.23
C PRO A 186 -0.51 26.27 23.24
N VAL A 187 -0.31 25.50 22.17
CA VAL A 187 0.20 26.06 20.92
C VAL A 187 -0.74 27.22 20.58
N PRO A 188 -0.26 28.43 20.26
CA PRO A 188 -1.11 29.60 20.09
C PRO A 188 -2.03 29.42 18.87
N LEU A 189 -3.17 28.77 19.10
CA LEU A 189 -4.33 28.62 18.23
C LEU A 189 -5.08 29.95 18.05
N SER A 190 -4.59 31.05 18.64
CA SER A 190 -5.21 32.37 18.64
C SER A 190 -5.08 33.15 17.33
N SER A 191 -4.40 32.59 16.31
CA SER A 191 -4.36 33.15 14.96
C SER A 191 -5.03 32.27 13.89
N CYS A 192 -5.63 31.14 14.28
CA CYS A 192 -6.38 30.25 13.41
C CYS A 192 -7.82 30.06 13.93
N PRO A 193 -8.72 31.05 13.79
CA PRO A 193 -10.14 30.77 13.86
C PRO A 193 -10.49 29.90 12.65
N LEU A 194 -11.12 28.74 12.86
CA LEU A 194 -11.44 27.70 11.86
C LEU A 194 -10.31 26.72 11.50
N VAL A 195 -10.08 25.72 12.35
CA VAL A 195 -9.58 24.39 11.91
C VAL A 195 -10.71 23.35 11.95
N LEU A 196 -11.95 23.77 12.23
CA LEU A 196 -13.10 22.90 12.48
C LEU A 196 -14.42 23.39 11.84
N VAL A 197 -14.34 24.08 10.70
CA VAL A 197 -15.53 24.40 9.89
C VAL A 197 -15.25 24.04 8.43
N SER A 198 -15.81 22.90 8.01
CA SER A 198 -16.00 22.47 6.61
C SER A 198 -14.78 22.05 5.77
N THR A 199 -13.81 21.35 6.35
CA THR A 199 -12.71 20.74 5.58
C THR A 199 -13.05 19.30 5.25
N SER A 200 -13.35 18.92 4.01
CA SER A 200 -13.45 17.49 3.72
C SER A 200 -12.09 16.82 3.95
N GLU A 201 -11.96 16.00 4.98
CA GLU A 201 -10.81 15.11 5.09
C GLU A 201 -10.92 14.10 3.95
N SER A 202 -9.83 13.94 3.26
CA SER A 202 -9.73 13.03 2.14
C SER A 202 -8.34 12.47 2.24
N CYS A 203 -8.21 11.14 2.29
CA CYS A 203 -6.92 10.52 2.02
C CYS A 203 -6.32 11.17 0.77
N GLN A 204 -4.99 11.31 0.70
CA GLN A 204 -4.27 11.90 -0.43
C GLN A 204 -4.64 11.23 -1.77
N GLN A 205 -5.09 9.97 -1.70
CA GLN A 205 -5.70 9.21 -2.79
C GLN A 205 -6.91 9.93 -3.42
N ASN A 206 -7.69 10.66 -2.63
CA ASN A 206 -8.86 11.44 -3.07
C ASN A 206 -8.54 12.93 -3.29
N PHE A 207 -7.39 13.44 -2.83
CA PHE A 207 -6.98 14.81 -3.15
C PHE A 207 -6.86 15.04 -4.66
N HIS A 208 -6.18 14.13 -5.36
CA HIS A 208 -6.01 14.20 -6.81
C HIS A 208 -7.30 13.90 -7.56
N LEU A 209 -8.15 13.06 -6.98
CA LEU A 209 -9.49 12.78 -7.48
C LEU A 209 -10.37 14.04 -7.48
N TRP A 210 -10.23 14.90 -6.46
CA TRP A 210 -10.92 16.20 -6.38
C TRP A 210 -10.37 17.26 -7.34
N VAL A 211 -9.07 17.19 -7.66
CA VAL A 211 -8.48 18.04 -8.70
C VAL A 211 -8.92 17.57 -10.11
N ILE A 212 -9.09 16.27 -10.31
CA ILE A 212 -9.46 15.65 -11.60
C ILE A 212 -10.97 15.64 -11.84
N ILE A 213 -11.77 15.52 -10.78
CA ILE A 213 -13.24 15.53 -10.79
C ILE A 213 -13.74 16.68 -9.90
N PRO A 214 -14.63 17.56 -10.41
CA PRO A 214 -15.36 18.49 -9.57
C PRO A 214 -16.46 17.73 -8.83
N LEU A 215 -16.11 16.97 -7.79
CA LEU A 215 -17.09 16.27 -6.99
C LEU A 215 -17.84 17.24 -6.07
N ASN A 216 -19.14 16.99 -5.91
CA ASN A 216 -19.98 17.70 -4.95
C ASN A 216 -19.78 17.21 -3.51
N LEU A 217 -19.12 16.07 -3.31
CA LEU A 217 -19.01 15.40 -2.01
C LEU A 217 -17.63 14.74 -1.87
N PRO A 218 -17.08 14.69 -0.64
CA PRO A 218 -15.97 13.82 -0.34
C PRO A 218 -16.38 12.38 -0.52
N VAL A 219 -15.55 11.66 -1.25
CA VAL A 219 -15.73 10.25 -1.53
C VAL A 219 -14.41 9.60 -1.26
N ASP A 220 -14.41 8.63 -0.36
CA ASP A 220 -13.28 7.73 -0.16
C ASP A 220 -13.65 6.34 -0.66
N SER A 221 -12.70 5.62 -1.24
CA SER A 221 -12.93 4.20 -1.48
C SER A 221 -12.85 3.45 -0.14
N CYS A 222 -13.71 2.46 0.11
CA CYS A 222 -13.61 1.71 1.36
C CYS A 222 -12.24 1.05 1.56
N CYS A 223 -11.57 0.68 0.47
CA CYS A 223 -10.22 0.15 0.52
C CYS A 223 -9.22 1.19 1.08
N ALA A 224 -9.29 2.42 0.59
CA ALA A 224 -8.49 3.54 1.07
C ALA A 224 -8.84 3.93 2.52
N GLY A 225 -10.14 4.02 2.83
CA GLY A 225 -10.64 4.33 4.18
C GLY A 225 -10.26 3.29 5.24
N SER A 226 -9.93 2.06 4.83
CA SER A 226 -9.42 1.03 5.75
C SER A 226 -8.05 1.39 6.34
N GLY A 227 -7.29 2.28 5.70
CA GLY A 227 -5.99 2.75 6.18
C GLY A 227 -6.03 3.92 7.17
N MET A 228 -7.20 4.24 7.73
CA MET A 228 -7.42 5.45 8.55
C MET A 228 -7.68 5.17 10.04
N ASN A 229 -7.86 3.90 10.45
CA ASN A 229 -8.43 3.55 11.76
C ASN A 229 -9.82 4.17 12.05
N LEU A 230 -10.60 4.50 11.00
CA LEU A 230 -11.94 5.09 11.13
C LEU A 230 -13.04 4.24 10.50
N LEU A 231 -12.75 3.54 9.41
CA LEU A 231 -13.72 2.69 8.71
C LEU A 231 -13.92 1.39 9.47
N ASP A 232 -15.18 1.01 9.73
CA ASP A 232 -15.50 -0.37 10.07
C ASP A 232 -15.46 -1.22 8.80
N ILE A 233 -14.46 -2.10 8.72
CA ILE A 233 -14.21 -2.90 7.51
C ILE A 233 -15.30 -3.93 7.26
N ARG A 234 -16.13 -4.30 8.25
CA ARG A 234 -17.21 -5.28 8.08
C ARG A 234 -18.49 -4.63 7.62
N SER A 235 -18.87 -3.51 8.25
CA SER A 235 -20.07 -2.75 7.86
C SER A 235 -19.84 -1.84 6.65
N ARG A 236 -18.58 -1.59 6.28
CA ARG A 236 -18.16 -0.69 5.18
C ARG A 236 -18.63 0.76 5.39
N ALA A 237 -18.83 1.14 6.64
CA ALA A 237 -19.26 2.46 7.06
C ALA A 237 -18.28 3.02 8.10
N TRP A 238 -18.29 4.33 8.32
CA TRP A 238 -17.46 4.92 9.35
C TRP A 238 -17.91 4.48 10.75
N SER A 239 -16.95 4.13 11.60
CA SER A 239 -17.22 3.79 13.00
C SER A 239 -17.41 5.06 13.80
N GLN A 240 -18.63 5.27 14.31
CA GLN A 240 -18.95 6.48 15.09
C GLN A 240 -18.03 6.66 16.30
N ILE A 241 -17.69 5.57 17.00
CA ILE A 241 -16.78 5.61 18.16
C ILE A 241 -15.38 6.10 17.73
N CYS A 242 -14.91 5.67 16.56
CA CYS A 242 -13.59 6.08 16.06
C CYS A 242 -13.61 7.54 15.59
N LEU A 243 -14.68 7.98 14.93
CA LEU A 243 -14.87 9.38 14.53
C LEU A 243 -14.89 10.31 15.74
N ASP A 244 -15.74 10.01 16.73
CA ASP A 244 -15.92 10.83 17.94
C ASP A 244 -14.64 10.94 18.77
N ALA A 245 -13.85 9.87 18.82
CA ALA A 245 -12.56 9.85 19.51
C ALA A 245 -11.47 10.66 18.78
N THR A 246 -11.66 10.95 17.50
CA THR A 246 -10.65 11.54 16.62
C THR A 246 -10.87 13.04 16.42
N ALA A 247 -12.02 13.44 15.87
CA ALA A 247 -12.35 14.84 15.64
C ALA A 247 -13.87 15.05 15.50
N PRO A 248 -14.41 16.19 15.97
CA PRO A 248 -15.83 16.46 15.83
C PRO A 248 -16.21 16.73 14.36
N HIS A 249 -17.42 16.30 13.98
CA HIS A 249 -18.00 16.46 12.63
C HIS A 249 -17.25 15.79 11.48
N LEU A 250 -16.35 14.85 11.78
CA LEU A 250 -15.51 14.18 10.80
C LEU A 250 -16.33 13.35 9.78
N ASP A 251 -17.49 12.85 10.18
CA ASP A 251 -18.48 12.20 9.30
C ASP A 251 -18.85 13.06 8.08
N ARG A 252 -19.10 14.35 8.31
CA ARG A 252 -19.47 15.30 7.24
C ARG A 252 -18.30 15.65 6.34
N LEU A 253 -17.09 15.53 6.87
CA LEU A 253 -15.86 15.86 6.20
C LEU A 253 -15.39 14.72 5.30
N LEU A 254 -15.52 13.47 5.73
CA LEU A 254 -15.10 12.30 4.97
C LEU A 254 -16.11 11.88 3.89
N GLY A 255 -17.38 12.23 4.07
CA GLY A 255 -18.45 11.80 3.17
C GLY A 255 -18.73 10.30 3.28
N GLU A 256 -19.45 9.71 2.32
CA GLU A 256 -19.79 8.29 2.38
C GLU A 256 -18.73 7.42 1.69
N PRO A 257 -18.25 6.34 2.33
CA PRO A 257 -17.35 5.38 1.69
C PRO A 257 -18.01 4.72 0.48
N GLN A 258 -17.27 4.57 -0.62
CA GLN A 258 -17.74 3.98 -1.87
C GLN A 258 -16.96 2.71 -2.24
N PRO A 259 -17.57 1.80 -3.00
CA PRO A 259 -16.84 0.72 -3.65
C PRO A 259 -15.65 1.20 -4.48
N SER A 260 -14.55 0.43 -4.42
CA SER A 260 -13.37 0.66 -5.25
C SER A 260 -13.63 0.46 -6.75
N THR A 261 -14.81 -0.04 -7.13
CA THR A 261 -15.21 -0.13 -8.55
C THR A 261 -16.15 1.00 -8.98
N SER A 262 -16.52 1.93 -8.09
CA SER A 262 -17.50 2.98 -8.39
C SER A 262 -16.99 3.98 -9.43
N VAL A 263 -17.84 4.26 -10.42
CA VAL A 263 -17.65 5.39 -11.34
C VAL A 263 -18.19 6.65 -10.67
N LEU A 264 -17.31 7.60 -10.38
CA LEU A 264 -17.63 8.80 -9.63
C LEU A 264 -18.25 9.91 -10.46
N GLY A 265 -18.03 9.86 -11.77
CA GLY A 265 -18.55 10.84 -12.71
C GLY A 265 -17.70 10.95 -13.95
N ARG A 266 -17.93 12.02 -14.70
CA ARG A 266 -17.14 12.38 -15.88
C ARG A 266 -16.01 13.32 -15.50
N ILE A 267 -14.92 13.27 -16.25
CA ILE A 267 -13.78 14.16 -16.08
C ILE A 267 -14.20 15.65 -16.17
N SER A 268 -13.52 16.53 -15.42
CA SER A 268 -13.80 17.97 -15.47
C SER A 268 -13.72 18.55 -16.88
N ALA A 269 -14.57 19.53 -17.17
CA ALA A 269 -14.50 20.32 -18.41
C ALA A 269 -13.13 20.98 -18.58
N TYR A 270 -12.44 21.30 -17.49
CA TYR A 270 -11.06 21.80 -17.50
C TYR A 270 -10.13 20.90 -18.34
N PHE A 271 -10.11 19.59 -18.07
CA PHE A 271 -9.23 18.65 -18.78
C PHE A 271 -9.68 18.40 -20.22
N VAL A 272 -11.00 18.46 -20.48
CA VAL A 272 -11.54 18.40 -21.83
C VAL A 272 -11.03 19.56 -22.68
N HIS A 273 -11.13 20.79 -22.18
CA HIS A 273 -10.73 21.99 -22.92
C HIS A 273 -9.21 22.15 -23.03
N ARG A 274 -8.47 21.90 -21.93
CA ARG A 274 -7.02 22.11 -21.89
C ARG A 274 -6.22 21.02 -22.60
N TYR A 275 -6.57 19.75 -22.37
CA TYR A 275 -5.79 18.61 -22.85
C TYR A 275 -6.47 17.80 -23.96
N GLY A 276 -7.78 17.99 -24.18
CA GLY A 276 -8.52 17.27 -25.23
C GLY A 276 -9.06 15.91 -24.78
N PHE A 277 -9.27 15.70 -23.48
CA PHE A 277 -9.93 14.48 -22.99
C PHE A 277 -11.32 14.30 -23.60
N SER A 278 -11.74 13.04 -23.77
CA SER A 278 -13.13 12.75 -24.12
C SER A 278 -14.09 13.27 -23.05
N LYS A 279 -15.17 13.93 -23.49
CA LYS A 279 -16.28 14.32 -22.61
C LYS A 279 -16.98 13.14 -21.94
N SER A 280 -16.82 11.93 -22.49
CA SER A 280 -17.35 10.69 -21.93
C SER A 280 -16.33 9.94 -21.07
N CYS A 281 -15.15 10.51 -20.81
CA CYS A 281 -14.14 9.88 -19.96
C CYS A 281 -14.68 9.76 -18.53
N SER A 282 -14.86 8.51 -18.08
CA SER A 282 -15.27 8.19 -16.72
C SER A 282 -14.09 8.28 -15.76
N VAL A 283 -14.33 8.79 -14.56
CA VAL A 283 -13.34 8.73 -13.49
C VAL A 283 -13.81 7.74 -12.43
N VAL A 284 -12.97 6.74 -12.19
CA VAL A 284 -13.20 5.66 -11.25
C VAL A 284 -12.53 6.01 -9.93
N THR A 285 -13.10 5.57 -8.81
CA THR A 285 -12.51 5.75 -7.47
C THR A 285 -11.03 5.42 -7.45
N PHE A 286 -10.23 6.26 -6.79
CA PHE A 286 -8.83 5.97 -6.55
C PHE A 286 -8.71 5.06 -5.33
N THR A 287 -7.55 4.44 -5.16
CA THR A 287 -7.27 3.55 -4.03
C THR A 287 -5.83 3.73 -3.54
N GLY A 288 -5.41 2.93 -2.57
CA GLY A 288 -4.03 2.96 -2.09
C GLY A 288 -3.08 2.33 -3.10
N ASP A 289 -1.82 2.71 -3.06
CA ASP A 289 -0.75 2.10 -3.86
C ASP A 289 -0.65 0.58 -3.68
N ASN A 290 -0.71 0.09 -2.44
CA ASN A 290 -0.69 -1.32 -2.10
C ASN A 290 -1.93 -2.08 -2.64
N PRO A 291 -3.16 -1.61 -2.41
CA PRO A 291 -4.34 -2.15 -3.09
C PRO A 291 -4.28 -2.12 -4.62
N ALA A 292 -3.81 -1.03 -5.21
CA ALA A 292 -3.65 -0.94 -6.66
C ALA A 292 -2.59 -1.93 -7.16
N SER A 293 -1.50 -2.14 -6.43
CA SER A 293 -0.52 -3.18 -6.73
C SER A 293 -1.11 -4.58 -6.66
N LEU A 294 -1.99 -4.89 -5.69
CA LEU A 294 -2.73 -6.16 -5.65
C LEU A 294 -3.53 -6.37 -6.94
N ALA A 295 -4.21 -5.32 -7.43
CA ALA A 295 -4.94 -5.38 -8.69
C ALA A 295 -4.01 -5.52 -9.91
N GLY A 296 -2.87 -4.83 -9.92
CA GLY A 296 -1.88 -4.91 -11.01
C GLY A 296 -1.20 -6.27 -11.09
N MET A 297 -0.98 -6.92 -9.94
CA MET A 297 -0.47 -8.28 -9.81
C MET A 297 -1.54 -9.35 -10.07
N ARG A 298 -2.82 -8.96 -10.18
CA ARG A 298 -3.95 -9.84 -10.48
C ARG A 298 -4.14 -10.96 -9.47
N LEU A 299 -3.89 -10.70 -8.19
CA LEU A 299 -4.06 -11.70 -7.13
C LEU A 299 -5.50 -12.21 -7.09
N GLN A 300 -5.65 -13.52 -6.90
CA GLN A 300 -6.92 -14.22 -6.74
C GLN A 300 -7.08 -14.74 -5.30
N PRO A 301 -8.28 -15.23 -4.92
CA PRO A 301 -8.46 -15.90 -3.63
C PRO A 301 -7.44 -17.02 -3.42
N GLY A 302 -6.72 -16.95 -2.29
CA GLY A 302 -5.66 -17.88 -1.94
C GLY A 302 -4.25 -17.44 -2.36
N ASP A 303 -4.11 -16.45 -3.22
CA ASP A 303 -2.80 -15.95 -3.65
C ASP A 303 -2.15 -15.05 -2.60
N VAL A 304 -0.83 -15.01 -2.67
CA VAL A 304 0.03 -14.14 -1.85
C VAL A 304 1.06 -13.47 -2.74
N ALA A 305 1.32 -12.18 -2.52
CA ALA A 305 2.48 -11.50 -3.10
C ALA A 305 3.49 -11.17 -2.00
N VAL A 306 4.77 -11.38 -2.31
CA VAL A 306 5.89 -11.07 -1.42
C VAL A 306 6.84 -10.14 -2.15
N SER A 307 6.85 -8.87 -1.72
CA SER A 307 7.81 -7.88 -2.17
C SER A 307 9.05 -7.95 -1.29
N LEU A 308 10.20 -8.30 -1.90
CA LEU A 308 11.46 -8.52 -1.21
C LEU A 308 12.40 -7.33 -1.41
N GLY A 309 12.35 -6.37 -0.50
CA GLY A 309 13.10 -5.11 -0.56
C GLY A 309 13.92 -4.84 0.70
N THR A 310 14.27 -3.57 0.92
CA THR A 310 14.90 -3.12 2.18
C THR A 310 14.08 -3.56 3.37
N SER A 311 12.77 -3.31 3.30
CA SER A 311 11.74 -3.98 4.06
C SER A 311 11.01 -4.96 3.14
N ASP A 312 10.56 -6.08 3.68
CA ASP A 312 9.70 -7.00 2.96
C ASP A 312 8.23 -6.70 3.25
N THR A 313 7.39 -6.82 2.23
CA THR A 313 5.95 -6.59 2.34
C THR A 313 5.19 -7.78 1.78
N VAL A 314 4.21 -8.28 2.54
CA VAL A 314 3.37 -9.39 2.13
C VAL A 314 1.95 -8.91 1.91
N PHE A 315 1.38 -9.24 0.76
CA PHE A 315 0.00 -8.98 0.38
C PHE A 315 -0.73 -10.31 0.32
N THR A 316 -1.88 -10.42 0.95
CA THR A 316 -2.71 -11.63 0.87
C THR A 316 -4.14 -11.29 0.51
N TRP A 317 -4.78 -12.19 -0.22
CA TRP A 317 -6.21 -12.16 -0.42
C TRP A 317 -6.92 -12.93 0.70
N ILE A 318 -7.86 -12.29 1.40
CA ILE A 318 -8.54 -12.89 2.56
C ILE A 318 -10.06 -12.80 2.41
N GLN A 319 -10.75 -13.92 2.62
CA GLN A 319 -12.21 -13.96 2.62
C GLN A 319 -12.80 -13.76 4.01
N GLN A 320 -12.18 -14.37 5.03
CA GLN A 320 -12.60 -14.28 6.42
C GLN A 320 -11.47 -13.70 7.26
N PRO A 321 -11.41 -12.36 7.40
CA PRO A 321 -10.30 -11.73 8.10
C PRO A 321 -10.41 -11.95 9.61
N CYS A 322 -9.25 -12.17 10.21
CA CYS A 322 -9.04 -12.22 11.64
C CYS A 322 -8.06 -11.11 12.05
N PRO A 323 -8.52 -9.84 12.17
CA PRO A 323 -7.65 -8.74 12.54
C PRO A 323 -6.90 -9.01 13.84
N ALA A 324 -5.63 -8.64 13.87
CA ALA A 324 -4.73 -8.81 15.01
C ALA A 324 -4.09 -7.47 15.39
N THR A 325 -3.24 -7.49 16.41
CA THR A 325 -2.42 -6.33 16.79
C THR A 325 -1.29 -6.06 15.79
N GLU A 326 -0.95 -7.04 14.95
CA GLU A 326 0.03 -6.92 13.88
C GLU A 326 -0.66 -6.98 12.51
N GLY A 327 -0.10 -6.24 11.56
CA GLY A 327 -0.61 -6.19 10.19
C GLY A 327 -1.85 -5.32 10.02
N HIS A 328 -2.28 -5.23 8.77
CA HIS A 328 -3.41 -4.40 8.37
C HIS A 328 -4.36 -5.22 7.51
N VAL A 329 -5.65 -5.20 7.83
CA VAL A 329 -6.71 -5.76 6.99
C VAL A 329 -7.45 -4.60 6.33
N PHE A 330 -7.50 -4.61 5.00
CA PHE A 330 -8.23 -3.62 4.20
C PHE A 330 -9.40 -4.26 3.45
N CYS A 331 -10.40 -3.46 3.09
CA CYS A 331 -11.40 -3.86 2.11
C CYS A 331 -10.69 -4.17 0.78
N ASN A 332 -11.08 -5.25 0.08
CA ASN A 332 -10.41 -5.60 -1.17
C ASN A 332 -10.78 -4.61 -2.31
N PRO A 333 -9.81 -4.11 -3.10
CA PRO A 333 -10.04 -3.10 -4.13
C PRO A 333 -10.73 -3.62 -5.40
N ILE A 334 -10.81 -4.95 -5.55
CA ILE A 334 -11.39 -5.64 -6.71
C ILE A 334 -12.74 -6.24 -6.35
N LYS A 335 -12.83 -6.94 -5.21
CA LYS A 335 -14.05 -7.64 -4.78
C LYS A 335 -14.57 -7.07 -3.46
N TRP A 336 -15.62 -6.25 -3.59
CA TRP A 336 -16.24 -5.50 -2.48
C TRP A 336 -16.55 -6.31 -1.20
N GLN A 337 -16.91 -7.58 -1.34
CA GLN A 337 -17.30 -8.43 -0.18
C GLN A 337 -16.11 -9.07 0.54
N GLU A 338 -14.90 -8.98 -0.01
CA GLU A 338 -13.72 -9.65 0.51
C GLU A 338 -12.69 -8.62 1.01
N TYR A 339 -11.51 -9.11 1.41
CA TYR A 339 -10.49 -8.33 2.09
C TYR A 339 -9.13 -8.60 1.47
N MET A 340 -8.18 -7.73 1.79
CA MET A 340 -6.76 -7.98 1.61
C MET A 340 -6.05 -7.71 2.93
N ALA A 341 -4.94 -8.38 3.18
CA ALA A 341 -4.05 -7.98 4.27
C ALA A 341 -2.67 -7.56 3.78
N LEU A 342 -2.08 -6.66 4.55
CA LEU A 342 -0.74 -6.15 4.39
C LEU A 342 0.06 -6.45 5.66
N LEU A 343 1.21 -7.09 5.50
CA LEU A 343 2.18 -7.31 6.56
C LEU A 343 3.51 -6.67 6.16
N CYS A 344 4.09 -5.93 7.09
CA CYS A 344 5.38 -5.25 6.88
C CYS A 344 6.43 -5.86 7.80
N PHE A 345 7.58 -6.19 7.22
CA PHE A 345 8.75 -6.72 7.90
C PHE A 345 9.94 -5.81 7.61
N LYS A 346 10.44 -5.14 8.64
CA LYS A 346 11.53 -4.17 8.54
C LYS A 346 12.86 -4.83 8.20
N ASN A 347 13.14 -6.01 8.76
CA ASN A 347 14.41 -6.70 8.55
C ASN A 347 14.33 -7.58 7.28
N GLY A 348 14.45 -6.94 6.10
CA GLY A 348 14.40 -7.54 4.78
C GLY A 348 15.79 -7.79 4.16
N SER A 349 16.14 -7.02 3.11
CA SER A 349 17.36 -7.24 2.32
C SER A 349 18.65 -6.96 3.08
N LEU A 350 18.68 -5.95 3.95
CA LEU A 350 19.88 -5.58 4.70
C LEU A 350 20.34 -6.74 5.61
N THR A 351 19.40 -7.46 6.21
CA THR A 351 19.69 -8.66 7.00
C THR A 351 20.20 -9.81 6.12
N ARG A 352 19.62 -9.99 4.92
CA ARG A 352 20.13 -10.96 3.93
C ARG A 352 21.55 -10.62 3.46
N GLU A 353 21.83 -9.35 3.22
CA GLU A 353 23.16 -8.85 2.82
C GLU A 353 24.18 -9.04 3.92
N ARG A 354 23.82 -8.72 5.18
CA ARG A 354 24.69 -8.95 6.34
C ARG A 354 25.07 -10.43 6.49
N ILE A 355 24.09 -11.34 6.45
CA ILE A 355 24.36 -12.79 6.54
C ILE A 355 25.10 -13.30 5.30
N ARG A 356 24.86 -12.75 4.11
CA ARG A 356 25.68 -13.03 2.92
C ARG A 356 27.14 -12.63 3.14
N ASP A 357 27.40 -11.46 3.71
CA ASP A 357 28.75 -10.96 3.95
C ASP A 357 29.47 -11.81 5.00
N GLU A 358 28.80 -12.14 6.11
CA GLU A 358 29.34 -12.93 7.22
C GLU A 358 29.52 -14.42 6.86
N CYS A 359 28.55 -15.05 6.19
CA CYS A 359 28.50 -16.50 6.02
C CYS A 359 28.82 -16.98 4.59
N ALA A 360 28.72 -16.10 3.58
CA ALA A 360 28.93 -16.43 2.18
C ALA A 360 30.04 -15.58 1.52
N GLY A 361 30.83 -14.84 2.31
CA GLY A 361 31.94 -14.02 1.83
C GLY A 361 31.50 -12.95 0.82
N GLY A 362 30.29 -12.40 0.99
CA GLY A 362 29.72 -11.36 0.15
C GLY A 362 29.21 -11.80 -1.22
N SER A 363 29.15 -13.11 -1.49
CA SER A 363 28.70 -13.65 -2.77
C SER A 363 27.29 -14.24 -2.67
N TRP A 364 26.36 -13.73 -3.48
CA TRP A 364 25.03 -14.32 -3.63
C TRP A 364 25.06 -15.73 -4.22
N GLU A 365 26.07 -16.08 -5.02
CA GLU A 365 26.23 -17.45 -5.54
C GLU A 365 26.59 -18.42 -4.42
N ARG A 366 27.51 -18.04 -3.52
CA ARG A 366 27.84 -18.86 -2.34
C ARG A 366 26.68 -18.95 -1.36
N PHE A 367 25.88 -17.89 -1.26
CA PHE A 367 24.64 -17.90 -0.48
C PHE A 367 23.65 -18.93 -1.06
N SER A 368 23.50 -18.95 -2.38
CA SER A 368 22.72 -19.96 -3.11
C SER A 368 23.28 -21.38 -2.93
N ASP A 369 24.61 -21.58 -2.98
CA ASP A 369 25.25 -22.87 -2.70
C ASP A 369 24.92 -23.37 -1.29
N ALA A 370 24.93 -22.48 -0.29
CA ALA A 370 24.56 -22.82 1.08
C ALA A 370 23.09 -23.29 1.20
N LEU A 371 22.17 -22.65 0.47
CA LEU A 371 20.76 -23.08 0.41
C LEU A 371 20.61 -24.46 -0.25
N ARG A 372 21.36 -24.73 -1.33
CA ARG A 372 21.35 -26.04 -2.01
C ARG A 372 21.98 -27.15 -1.17
N ALA A 373 23.01 -26.82 -0.40
CA ALA A 373 23.75 -27.79 0.42
C ALA A 373 23.02 -28.16 1.73
N THR A 374 21.99 -27.41 2.13
CA THR A 374 21.23 -27.65 3.37
C THR A 374 19.88 -28.30 3.08
N PRO A 375 19.45 -29.30 3.87
CA PRO A 375 18.16 -29.94 3.66
C PRO A 375 16.99 -29.07 4.12
N LEU A 376 15.80 -29.42 3.64
CA LEU A 376 14.52 -28.84 4.07
C LEU A 376 14.39 -28.84 5.60
N GLY A 377 14.04 -27.68 6.16
CA GLY A 377 13.90 -27.48 7.60
C GLY A 377 15.21 -27.36 8.37
N ASN A 378 16.36 -27.23 7.67
CA ASN A 378 17.67 -26.94 8.26
C ASN A 378 18.10 -27.89 9.39
N HIS A 379 17.83 -29.20 9.24
CA HIS A 379 17.98 -30.21 10.28
C HIS A 379 17.20 -29.93 11.58
N GLY A 380 16.23 -29.03 11.57
CA GLY A 380 15.49 -28.56 12.74
C GLY A 380 16.13 -27.35 13.44
N ASN A 381 17.08 -26.64 12.83
CA ASN A 381 17.57 -25.37 13.38
C ASN A 381 16.68 -24.21 12.93
N ILE A 382 16.31 -23.33 13.86
CA ILE A 382 15.46 -22.15 13.60
C ILE A 382 16.23 -20.90 14.02
N GLY A 383 16.17 -19.85 13.19
CA GLY A 383 16.76 -18.55 13.51
C GLY A 383 15.76 -17.40 13.34
N PHE A 384 15.85 -16.44 14.25
CA PHE A 384 15.17 -15.15 14.19
C PHE A 384 16.24 -14.05 14.07
N TYR A 385 16.12 -13.18 13.07
CA TYR A 385 17.15 -12.19 12.74
C TYR A 385 16.53 -10.79 12.71
N PHE A 386 16.52 -10.12 13.86
CA PHE A 386 15.96 -8.78 14.02
C PHE A 386 17.08 -7.77 14.28
N ASP A 387 17.82 -7.40 13.22
CA ASP A 387 18.97 -6.48 13.33
C ASP A 387 18.56 -5.10 13.86
N SER A 388 17.34 -4.70 13.56
CA SER A 388 16.65 -3.55 14.11
C SER A 388 15.32 -3.95 14.71
N MET A 389 14.72 -3.08 15.54
CA MET A 389 13.36 -3.29 16.07
C MET A 389 12.40 -3.60 14.92
N GLU A 390 11.91 -4.84 14.90
CA GLU A 390 10.99 -5.37 13.91
C GLU A 390 9.57 -4.81 14.13
N ILE A 391 8.74 -4.83 13.10
CA ILE A 391 7.33 -4.43 13.14
C ILE A 391 6.47 -5.66 13.46
N THR A 392 6.75 -6.78 12.79
CA THR A 392 5.95 -8.00 12.85
C THR A 392 6.82 -9.21 13.21
N PRO A 393 6.96 -9.57 14.49
CA PRO A 393 6.52 -8.86 15.72
C PRO A 393 7.48 -7.75 16.15
N PRO A 394 7.13 -6.93 17.16
CA PRO A 394 8.05 -6.00 17.82
C PRO A 394 9.14 -6.74 18.61
N ALA A 395 10.22 -7.09 17.92
CA ALA A 395 11.33 -7.88 18.43
C ALA A 395 12.69 -7.33 17.96
N VAL A 396 13.74 -7.61 18.72
CA VAL A 396 15.12 -7.23 18.36
C VAL A 396 16.12 -8.32 18.75
N GLY A 397 17.23 -8.40 18.02
CA GLY A 397 18.34 -9.33 18.24
C GLY A 397 18.29 -10.58 17.36
N VAL A 398 19.35 -11.37 17.48
CA VAL A 398 19.47 -12.68 16.80
C VAL A 398 19.20 -13.78 17.81
N HIS A 399 18.22 -14.64 17.53
CA HIS A 399 17.82 -15.73 18.40
C HIS A 399 17.86 -17.05 17.62
N LEU A 400 18.77 -17.94 17.99
CA LEU A 400 18.99 -19.22 17.29
C LEU A 400 18.59 -20.38 18.19
N PHE A 401 17.92 -21.38 17.62
CA PHE A 401 17.45 -22.56 18.33
C PHE A 401 17.88 -23.83 17.62
N GLY A 402 18.50 -24.74 18.37
CA GLY A 402 18.84 -26.10 17.92
C GLY A 402 17.61 -27.01 17.86
N THR A 403 17.79 -28.26 17.44
CA THR A 403 16.71 -29.26 17.26
C THR A 403 15.90 -29.58 18.51
N ASP A 404 16.50 -29.39 19.68
CA ASP A 404 15.94 -29.69 20.99
C ASP A 404 15.28 -28.48 21.66
N ASP A 405 15.02 -27.41 20.89
CA ASP A 405 14.45 -26.14 21.36
C ASP A 405 15.36 -25.37 22.34
N THR A 406 16.63 -25.76 22.46
CA THR A 406 17.63 -25.02 23.22
C THR A 406 18.19 -23.87 22.42
N GLN A 407 18.47 -22.75 23.09
CA GLN A 407 19.05 -21.58 22.45
C GLN A 407 20.54 -21.83 22.22
N VAL A 408 20.99 -21.65 20.98
CA VAL A 408 22.39 -21.81 20.58
C VAL A 408 23.00 -20.46 20.24
N THR A 409 24.33 -20.37 20.28
CA THR A 409 25.05 -19.10 20.04
C THR A 409 25.47 -18.91 18.58
N SER A 410 25.59 -20.00 17.81
CA SER A 410 26.00 -19.96 16.41
C SER A 410 25.60 -21.24 15.69
N LEU A 411 25.35 -21.15 14.38
CA LEU A 411 25.23 -22.30 13.48
C LEU A 411 26.43 -22.33 12.52
N SER A 412 26.57 -23.43 11.77
CA SER A 412 27.51 -23.42 10.64
C SER A 412 27.09 -22.37 9.60
N PRO A 413 28.00 -21.77 8.83
CA PRO A 413 27.66 -20.71 7.87
C PRO A 413 26.53 -21.09 6.90
N GLN A 414 26.49 -22.35 6.44
CA GLN A 414 25.44 -22.83 5.55
C GLN A 414 24.08 -22.93 6.27
N MET A 415 24.08 -23.41 7.52
CA MET A 415 22.88 -23.50 8.35
C MET A 415 22.35 -22.11 8.74
N GLU A 416 23.23 -21.14 8.96
CA GLU A 416 22.87 -19.74 9.28
C GLU A 416 22.13 -19.08 8.11
N VAL A 417 22.67 -19.24 6.89
CA VAL A 417 22.02 -18.78 5.65
C VAL A 417 20.62 -19.39 5.51
N ARG A 418 20.50 -20.71 5.73
CA ARG A 418 19.21 -21.39 5.64
C ARG A 418 18.24 -20.95 6.73
N ALA A 419 18.71 -20.82 7.97
CA ALA A 419 17.91 -20.39 9.11
C ALA A 419 17.33 -18.98 8.89
N LEU A 420 18.11 -18.07 8.30
CA LEU A 420 17.62 -16.74 7.94
C LEU A 420 16.45 -16.81 6.95
N VAL A 421 16.66 -17.49 5.82
CA VAL A 421 15.67 -17.50 4.72
C VAL A 421 14.40 -18.25 5.13
N GLU A 422 14.53 -19.42 5.77
CA GLU A 422 13.38 -20.14 6.31
C GLU A 422 12.67 -19.35 7.40
N GLY A 423 13.40 -18.74 8.34
CA GLY A 423 12.82 -17.94 9.41
C GLY A 423 12.02 -16.75 8.87
N GLN A 424 12.56 -16.04 7.87
CA GLN A 424 11.85 -14.95 7.20
C GLN A 424 10.53 -15.45 6.58
N PHE A 425 10.54 -16.53 5.79
CA PHE A 425 9.33 -17.01 5.13
C PHE A 425 8.34 -17.69 6.09
N LEU A 426 8.82 -18.38 7.12
CA LEU A 426 7.97 -18.94 8.18
C LEU A 426 7.24 -17.83 8.94
N SER A 427 7.92 -16.74 9.28
CA SER A 427 7.28 -15.57 9.88
C SER A 427 6.19 -14.99 8.98
N ARG A 428 6.49 -14.79 7.69
CA ARG A 428 5.55 -14.26 6.70
C ARG A 428 4.31 -15.15 6.56
N ARG A 429 4.49 -16.47 6.51
CA ARG A 429 3.38 -17.43 6.48
C ARG A 429 2.58 -17.43 7.78
N LEU A 430 3.25 -17.44 8.93
CA LEU A 430 2.61 -17.47 10.25
C LEU A 430 1.67 -16.28 10.44
N TYR A 431 2.16 -15.06 10.16
CA TYR A 431 1.36 -13.86 10.34
C TYR A 431 0.25 -13.73 9.28
N ALA A 432 0.48 -14.20 8.06
CA ALA A 432 -0.58 -14.31 7.07
C ALA A 432 -1.71 -15.22 7.59
N GLU A 433 -1.37 -16.44 8.06
CA GLU A 433 -2.36 -17.40 8.60
C GLU A 433 -3.09 -16.83 9.83
N ARG A 434 -2.39 -16.09 10.71
CA ARG A 434 -3.00 -15.38 11.86
C ARG A 434 -4.05 -14.36 11.43
N LEU A 435 -3.88 -13.69 10.28
CA LEU A 435 -4.85 -12.74 9.74
C LEU A 435 -6.01 -13.40 8.99
N GLY A 436 -6.02 -14.73 8.86
CA GLY A 436 -7.07 -15.49 8.17
C GLY A 436 -6.73 -15.91 6.75
N TYR A 437 -5.47 -15.77 6.33
CA TYR A 437 -4.99 -16.38 5.09
C TYR A 437 -5.00 -17.91 5.20
N SER A 438 -5.20 -18.60 4.09
CA SER A 438 -5.10 -20.06 4.02
C SER A 438 -4.61 -20.47 2.64
N ILE A 439 -3.72 -21.45 2.60
CA ILE A 439 -3.26 -22.07 1.35
C ILE A 439 -4.37 -23.01 0.87
N ILE A 440 -4.88 -22.76 -0.34
CA ILE A 440 -5.96 -23.54 -0.96
C ILE A 440 -5.49 -24.14 -2.28
N PRO A 441 -6.21 -25.14 -2.84
CA PRO A 441 -5.87 -25.65 -4.18
C PRO A 441 -5.90 -24.53 -5.22
N GLY A 442 -4.77 -24.35 -5.92
CA GLY A 442 -4.62 -23.28 -6.92
C GLY A 442 -3.91 -22.02 -6.42
N THR A 443 -3.61 -21.91 -5.11
CA THR A 443 -2.79 -20.82 -4.57
C THR A 443 -1.49 -20.68 -5.35
N CYS A 444 -1.15 -19.44 -5.71
CA CYS A 444 0.18 -19.08 -6.20
C CYS A 444 0.82 -17.97 -5.36
N VAL A 445 2.15 -17.91 -5.43
CA VAL A 445 2.95 -16.89 -4.76
C VAL A 445 3.56 -15.99 -5.84
N LEU A 446 3.36 -14.68 -5.77
CA LEU A 446 4.03 -13.72 -6.64
C LEU A 446 5.19 -13.07 -5.88
N ALA A 447 6.42 -13.26 -6.37
CA ALA A 447 7.61 -12.65 -5.79
C ALA A 447 8.11 -11.48 -6.64
N THR A 448 8.39 -10.36 -5.98
CA THR A 448 8.98 -9.16 -6.60
C THR A 448 10.10 -8.59 -5.70
N GLY A 449 10.80 -7.55 -6.17
CA GLY A 449 11.92 -6.94 -5.46
C GLY A 449 13.27 -7.60 -5.72
N GLY A 450 14.35 -7.06 -5.16
CA GLY A 450 15.71 -7.44 -5.52
C GLY A 450 16.01 -8.93 -5.32
N ALA A 451 15.50 -9.52 -4.24
CA ALA A 451 15.74 -10.94 -3.95
C ALA A 451 14.91 -11.90 -4.80
N SER A 452 13.91 -11.43 -5.56
CA SER A 452 13.17 -12.30 -6.50
C SER A 452 14.00 -12.73 -7.70
N SER A 453 15.18 -12.13 -7.90
CA SER A 453 16.16 -12.58 -8.89
C SER A 453 16.91 -13.86 -8.49
N ASN A 454 16.92 -14.22 -7.20
CA ASN A 454 17.62 -15.41 -6.70
C ASN A 454 16.67 -16.62 -6.62
N ARG A 455 16.87 -17.61 -7.49
CA ARG A 455 16.01 -18.80 -7.58
C ARG A 455 16.04 -19.67 -6.33
N ASP A 456 17.17 -19.77 -5.62
CA ASP A 456 17.28 -20.62 -4.43
C ASP A 456 16.53 -20.00 -3.24
N ILE A 457 16.52 -18.66 -3.12
CA ILE A 457 15.65 -17.96 -2.17
C ILE A 457 14.17 -18.21 -2.51
N LEU A 458 13.80 -18.10 -3.79
CA LEU A 458 12.43 -18.37 -4.23
C LEU A 458 12.03 -19.83 -3.99
N GLN A 459 12.95 -20.79 -4.08
CA GLN A 459 12.66 -22.19 -3.78
C GLN A 459 12.22 -22.35 -2.32
N VAL A 460 12.92 -21.73 -1.37
CA VAL A 460 12.51 -21.77 0.04
C VAL A 460 11.14 -21.10 0.25
N LEU A 461 10.88 -19.97 -0.44
CA LEU A 461 9.56 -19.33 -0.41
C LEU A 461 8.45 -20.28 -0.89
N SER A 462 8.69 -20.95 -2.03
CA SER A 462 7.76 -21.92 -2.63
C SER A 462 7.50 -23.08 -1.70
N ASP A 463 8.56 -23.62 -1.08
CA ASP A 463 8.47 -24.74 -0.18
C ASP A 463 7.72 -24.38 1.12
N VAL A 464 7.99 -23.20 1.70
CA VAL A 464 7.33 -22.75 2.95
C VAL A 464 5.84 -22.49 2.73
N PHE A 465 5.46 -21.86 1.62
CA PHE A 465 4.04 -21.63 1.28
C PHE A 465 3.38 -22.83 0.59
N ASN A 466 4.13 -23.91 0.34
CA ASN A 466 3.67 -25.09 -0.38
C ASN A 466 2.92 -24.74 -1.68
N ALA A 467 3.44 -23.77 -2.43
CA ALA A 467 2.78 -23.20 -3.61
C ALA A 467 3.78 -22.77 -4.67
N PRO A 468 3.44 -22.86 -5.98
CA PRO A 468 4.31 -22.38 -7.04
C PRO A 468 4.58 -20.87 -6.91
N VAL A 469 5.85 -20.48 -7.11
CA VAL A 469 6.27 -19.08 -7.09
C VAL A 469 6.46 -18.58 -8.50
N TYR A 470 5.82 -17.46 -8.80
CA TYR A 470 5.94 -16.73 -10.04
C TYR A 470 6.64 -15.40 -9.80
N THR A 471 7.38 -14.94 -10.79
CA THR A 471 7.95 -13.59 -10.83
C THR A 471 7.29 -12.80 -11.94
N ILE A 472 7.15 -11.49 -11.72
CA ILE A 472 6.56 -10.61 -12.71
C ILE A 472 7.40 -9.34 -12.81
N ASP A 473 7.82 -9.00 -14.02
CA ASP A 473 8.56 -7.76 -14.28
C ASP A 473 7.58 -6.60 -14.44
N VAL A 474 7.00 -6.19 -13.32
CA VAL A 474 6.08 -5.04 -13.31
C VAL A 474 6.62 -3.97 -12.38
N SER A 475 7.59 -3.20 -12.90
CA SER A 475 8.10 -1.99 -12.24
C SER A 475 7.01 -0.95 -11.95
N ASN A 476 5.83 -1.06 -12.60
CA ASN A 476 4.69 -0.15 -12.46
C ASN A 476 3.38 -0.85 -12.05
N SER A 477 3.43 -1.85 -11.14
CA SER A 477 2.27 -2.62 -10.69
C SER A 477 1.10 -1.74 -10.23
N THR A 478 1.41 -0.68 -9.48
CA THR A 478 0.43 0.30 -9.01
C THR A 478 -0.30 0.99 -10.17
N CYS A 479 0.43 1.58 -11.13
CA CYS A 479 -0.18 2.25 -12.28
C CYS A 479 -1.00 1.28 -13.13
N LEU A 480 -0.48 0.08 -13.38
CA LEU A 480 -1.18 -0.94 -14.15
C LEU A 480 -2.46 -1.41 -13.47
N GLY A 481 -2.40 -1.66 -12.16
CA GLY A 481 -3.60 -2.00 -11.39
C GLY A 481 -4.66 -0.91 -11.39
N SER A 482 -4.25 0.37 -11.32
CA SER A 482 -5.17 1.49 -11.51
C SER A 482 -5.79 1.51 -12.91
N ALA A 483 -5.00 1.28 -13.96
CA ALA A 483 -5.52 1.23 -15.33
C ALA A 483 -6.49 0.04 -15.55
N TYR A 484 -6.16 -1.14 -15.00
CA TYR A 484 -7.03 -2.31 -15.03
C TYR A 484 -8.34 -2.07 -14.28
N ARG A 485 -8.29 -1.42 -13.11
CA ARG A 485 -9.48 -1.01 -12.37
C ARG A 485 -10.32 -0.01 -13.15
N ALA A 486 -9.70 0.95 -13.82
CA ALA A 486 -10.41 1.91 -14.67
C ALA A 486 -11.22 1.21 -15.76
N LEU A 487 -10.63 0.19 -16.41
CA LEU A 487 -11.30 -0.64 -17.40
C LEU A 487 -12.40 -1.52 -16.77
N HIS A 488 -12.09 -2.26 -15.69
CA HIS A 488 -13.04 -3.17 -15.03
C HIS A 488 -14.29 -2.46 -14.55
N SER A 489 -14.16 -1.28 -13.95
CA SER A 489 -15.28 -0.48 -13.47
C SER A 489 -16.31 -0.11 -14.54
N LEU A 490 -15.92 -0.03 -15.82
CA LEU A 490 -16.86 0.24 -16.91
C LEU A 490 -17.78 -0.95 -17.23
N VAL A 491 -17.38 -2.16 -16.85
CA VAL A 491 -18.10 -3.42 -17.14
C VAL A 491 -18.52 -4.17 -15.88
N ALA A 492 -18.14 -3.67 -14.69
CA ALA A 492 -18.41 -4.32 -13.41
C ALA A 492 -19.92 -4.50 -13.14
N GLU A 493 -20.76 -3.52 -13.49
CA GLU A 493 -22.22 -3.61 -13.34
C GLU A 493 -22.85 -4.67 -14.26
N SER A 494 -22.16 -5.04 -15.35
CA SER A 494 -22.60 -6.13 -16.25
C SER A 494 -22.25 -7.53 -15.72
N GLY A 495 -21.65 -7.62 -14.52
CA GLY A 495 -21.29 -8.89 -13.88
C GLY A 495 -19.98 -9.51 -14.36
N VAL A 496 -19.19 -8.80 -15.18
CA VAL A 496 -17.88 -9.29 -15.65
C VAL A 496 -16.88 -9.25 -14.50
N SER A 497 -16.20 -10.38 -14.25
CA SER A 497 -15.19 -10.46 -13.19
C SER A 497 -13.93 -9.68 -13.56
N PHE A 498 -13.20 -9.19 -12.56
CA PHE A 498 -11.91 -8.53 -12.81
C PHE A 498 -10.94 -9.48 -13.53
N ALA A 499 -10.89 -10.75 -13.12
CA ALA A 499 -10.04 -11.77 -13.73
C ALA A 499 -10.33 -11.94 -15.23
N ASP A 500 -11.60 -11.91 -15.64
CA ASP A 500 -11.99 -11.99 -17.05
C ASP A 500 -11.56 -10.77 -17.85
N VAL A 501 -11.60 -9.58 -17.23
CA VAL A 501 -11.13 -8.33 -17.85
C VAL A 501 -9.63 -8.36 -18.07
N VAL A 502 -8.85 -8.84 -17.10
CA VAL A 502 -7.37 -8.81 -17.15
C VAL A 502 -6.73 -10.10 -17.67
N LYS A 503 -7.50 -11.03 -18.24
CA LYS A 503 -7.01 -12.34 -18.68
C LYS A 503 -5.94 -12.28 -19.77
N HIS A 504 -5.92 -11.23 -20.58
CA HIS A 504 -4.94 -11.04 -21.65
C HIS A 504 -3.71 -10.23 -21.22
N ALA A 505 -3.65 -9.77 -19.96
CA ALA A 505 -2.47 -9.09 -19.45
C ALA A 505 -1.30 -10.08 -19.34
N GLN A 506 -0.08 -9.55 -19.45
CA GLN A 506 1.16 -10.31 -19.39
C GLN A 506 1.17 -11.30 -18.23
N GLU A 507 1.31 -12.59 -18.55
CA GLU A 507 1.39 -13.67 -17.57
C GLU A 507 2.69 -13.59 -16.76
N PRO A 508 2.62 -13.82 -15.44
CA PRO A 508 3.82 -13.92 -14.63
C PRO A 508 4.57 -15.22 -14.99
N HIS A 509 5.89 -15.21 -14.83
CA HIS A 509 6.73 -16.35 -15.19
C HIS A 509 6.90 -17.29 -14.01
N LEU A 510 6.62 -18.58 -14.20
CA LEU A 510 6.88 -19.60 -13.17
C LEU A 510 8.38 -19.69 -12.90
N ALA A 511 8.79 -19.37 -11.68
CA ALA A 511 10.18 -19.41 -11.27
C ALA A 511 10.57 -20.77 -10.67
N VAL A 512 9.75 -21.26 -9.74
CA VAL A 512 9.97 -22.51 -8.98
C VAL A 512 8.65 -23.13 -8.51
N THR A 513 8.69 -24.42 -8.18
CA THR A 513 7.58 -25.19 -7.63
C THR A 513 8.01 -25.88 -6.33
N PRO A 514 7.09 -26.12 -5.37
CA PRO A 514 7.45 -26.67 -4.08
C PRO A 514 7.98 -28.11 -4.18
N ASP A 515 8.94 -28.48 -3.33
CA ASP A 515 9.34 -29.88 -3.14
C ASP A 515 8.15 -30.68 -2.57
N PRO A 516 7.84 -31.89 -3.07
CA PRO A 516 6.72 -32.70 -2.56
C PRO A 516 6.78 -33.01 -1.05
N ARG A 517 7.97 -32.94 -0.44
CA ARG A 517 8.19 -33.16 1.00
C ARG A 517 8.05 -31.89 1.82
N ALA A 518 8.02 -30.72 1.18
CA ALA A 518 8.02 -29.42 1.84
C ALA A 518 6.85 -29.26 2.81
N GLN A 519 5.64 -29.59 2.37
CA GLN A 519 4.43 -29.46 3.19
C GLN A 519 4.58 -30.15 4.55
N GLN A 520 5.04 -31.41 4.56
CA GLN A 520 5.21 -32.17 5.79
C GLN A 520 6.24 -31.53 6.74
N VAL A 521 7.33 -31.01 6.17
CA VAL A 521 8.41 -30.36 6.95
C VAL A 521 7.93 -29.04 7.53
N TYR A 522 7.43 -28.14 6.69
CA TYR A 522 7.13 -26.77 7.10
C TYR A 522 5.84 -26.66 7.91
N ASP A 523 4.84 -27.52 7.72
CA ASP A 523 3.64 -27.51 8.56
C ASP A 523 3.97 -27.89 10.02
N HIS A 524 4.96 -28.78 10.23
CA HIS A 524 5.47 -29.08 11.56
C HIS A 524 6.36 -27.96 12.09
N MET A 525 7.26 -27.45 11.24
CA MET A 525 8.22 -26.40 11.60
C MET A 525 7.52 -25.09 11.94
N LEU A 526 6.44 -24.71 11.26
CA LEU A 526 5.67 -23.49 11.51
C LEU A 526 5.08 -23.45 12.92
N LYS A 527 4.51 -24.58 13.38
CA LYS A 527 4.00 -24.72 14.75
C LYS A 527 5.09 -24.55 15.80
N ARG A 528 6.28 -25.08 15.50
CA ARG A 528 7.45 -24.96 16.36
C ARG A 528 8.02 -23.54 16.34
N TYR A 529 8.12 -22.92 15.17
CA TYR A 529 8.53 -21.54 14.97
C TYR A 529 7.67 -20.58 15.79
N ALA A 530 6.33 -20.71 15.73
CA ALA A 530 5.41 -19.89 16.52
C ALA A 530 5.67 -19.98 18.04
N ARG A 531 5.87 -21.20 18.58
CA ARG A 531 6.18 -21.37 20.01
C ARG A 531 7.53 -20.75 20.42
N LEU A 532 8.52 -20.81 19.53
CA LEU A 532 9.84 -20.23 19.78
C LEU A 532 9.79 -18.70 19.70
N GLU A 533 9.01 -18.15 18.77
CA GLU A 533 8.74 -16.71 18.66
C GLU A 533 8.11 -16.19 19.96
N ASP A 534 7.09 -16.87 20.49
CA ASP A 534 6.46 -16.50 21.77
C ASP A 534 7.46 -16.48 22.94
N ARG A 535 8.40 -17.44 22.98
CA ARG A 535 9.48 -17.46 23.98
C ARG A 535 10.45 -16.27 23.83
N VAL A 536 10.73 -15.85 22.61
CA VAL A 536 11.56 -14.67 22.34
C VAL A 536 10.84 -13.41 22.83
N LEU A 537 9.54 -13.28 22.52
CA LEU A 537 8.72 -12.13 22.92
C LEU A 537 8.56 -12.02 24.45
N GLN A 538 8.31 -13.13 25.14
CA GLN A 538 8.21 -13.16 26.61
C GLN A 538 9.50 -12.71 27.31
N LYS A 539 10.67 -13.02 26.74
CA LYS A 539 11.95 -12.57 27.30
C LYS A 539 12.18 -11.07 27.14
N MET A 540 11.59 -10.44 26.12
CA MET A 540 11.74 -9.01 25.85
C MET A 540 10.73 -8.15 26.62
N HIS A 541 9.60 -8.73 27.02
CA HIS A 541 8.57 -8.09 27.85
C HIS A 541 8.30 -8.93 29.12
N PRO A 542 9.26 -9.01 30.06
CA PRO A 542 9.17 -9.87 31.25
C PRO A 542 8.07 -9.47 32.24
#